data_AF-A0A7S2SGX8-F1
#
_entry.id   AF-A0A7S2SGX8-F1
#
_cell.length_a   1.000
_cell.length_b   1.000
_cell.length_c   1.000
_cell.angle_alpha   90.00
_cell.angle_beta   90.00
_cell.angle_gamma   90.00
#
_symmetry.space_group_name_H-M   'P 1'
#
loop_
_entity.id
_entity.type
_entity.pdbx_description
1 polymer ?
#
loop_
_entity_poly.entity_id
_entity_poly.type
_entity_poly.pdbx_seq_one_letter_code
_entity_poly.pdbx_strand_id
1 'polypeptide(L)'
;VQGEIENEFMTSSTTISLIPSVANATKSSLECPLSTPGSGELICKLDLRDAFSNLVLEHSGVKVWILDLSKGSRSFLSVSRAKDQFYVAAKVPSVTEGLQVHVQVFGSKLG
;
A
#
# COMPACT_ATOMS: atom_id res chain seq x y z
N VAL A 1 -38.66 -51.43 -18.48
CA VAL A 1 -37.21 -51.15 -18.47
C VAL A 1 -37.08 -49.69 -18.08
N GLN A 2 -36.61 -49.43 -16.87
CA GLN A 2 -36.54 -48.10 -16.25
C GLN A 2 -35.06 -47.74 -16.19
N GLY A 3 -34.66 -46.69 -16.91
CA GLY A 3 -33.29 -46.20 -16.95
C GLY A 3 -33.25 -44.80 -16.35
N GLU A 4 -32.60 -44.67 -15.20
CA GLU A 4 -32.25 -43.40 -14.58
C GLU A 4 -30.92 -42.93 -15.18
N ILE A 5 -30.90 -41.71 -15.70
CA ILE A 5 -29.69 -41.07 -16.20
C ILE A 5 -29.17 -40.21 -15.05
N GLU A 6 -28.17 -40.70 -14.31
CA GLU A 6 -27.49 -39.91 -13.29
C GLU A 6 -26.59 -38.88 -14.01
N ASN A 7 -27.03 -37.63 -14.03
CA ASN A 7 -26.23 -36.51 -14.50
C ASN A 7 -25.13 -36.22 -13.48
N GLU A 8 -23.92 -36.74 -13.71
CA GLU A 8 -22.73 -36.35 -12.95
C GLU A 8 -22.38 -34.89 -13.26
N PHE A 9 -22.81 -33.98 -12.38
CA PHE A 9 -22.39 -32.58 -12.42
C PHE A 9 -20.94 -32.48 -11.95
N MET A 10 -19.97 -32.68 -12.85
CA MET A 10 -18.55 -32.47 -12.55
C MET A 10 -18.33 -31.00 -12.19
N THR A 11 -18.26 -30.71 -10.90
CA THR A 11 -17.89 -29.39 -10.41
C THR A 11 -16.37 -29.30 -10.46
N SER A 12 -15.83 -28.81 -11.58
CA SER A 12 -14.39 -28.54 -11.70
C SER A 12 -14.05 -27.29 -10.89
N SER A 13 -13.41 -27.46 -9.74
CA SER A 13 -12.88 -26.36 -8.94
C SER A 13 -11.44 -26.06 -9.38
N THR A 14 -11.25 -24.96 -10.11
CA THR A 14 -9.90 -24.42 -10.40
C THR A 14 -9.47 -23.51 -9.25
N THR A 15 -8.33 -23.82 -8.64
CA THR A 15 -7.67 -22.93 -7.68
C THR A 15 -6.85 -21.91 -8.46
N ILE A 16 -7.26 -20.63 -8.43
CA ILE A 16 -6.48 -19.53 -9.02
C ILE A 16 -5.48 -19.04 -7.97
N SER A 17 -4.19 -19.32 -8.20
CA SER A 17 -3.11 -18.74 -7.39
C SER A 17 -2.81 -17.32 -7.86
N LEU A 18 -3.28 -16.32 -7.12
CA LEU A 18 -2.92 -14.93 -7.32
C LEU A 18 -1.48 -14.71 -6.81
N ILE A 19 -0.54 -14.50 -7.72
CA ILE A 19 0.82 -14.07 -7.34
C ILE A 19 0.73 -12.59 -6.95
N PRO A 20 1.17 -12.19 -5.73
CA PRO A 20 1.20 -10.79 -5.34
C PRO A 20 2.06 -10.01 -6.33
N SER A 21 1.41 -9.11 -7.05
CA SER A 21 2.08 -8.24 -8.00
C SER A 21 2.81 -7.13 -7.25
N VAL A 22 3.99 -6.77 -7.74
CA VAL A 22 4.84 -5.78 -7.08
C VAL A 22 4.20 -4.40 -7.19
N ALA A 23 4.22 -3.64 -6.10
CA ALA A 23 3.67 -2.29 -6.10
C ALA A 23 4.37 -1.40 -7.14
N ASN A 24 3.59 -0.51 -7.75
CA ASN A 24 4.03 0.46 -8.74
C ASN A 24 3.78 1.86 -8.19
N ALA A 25 4.85 2.64 -8.03
CA ALA A 25 4.77 3.98 -7.44
C ALA A 25 3.86 4.94 -8.23
N THR A 26 3.81 4.81 -9.56
CA THR A 26 3.00 5.67 -10.44
C THR A 26 1.51 5.35 -10.37
N LYS A 27 1.15 4.14 -9.95
CA LYS A 27 -0.24 3.70 -9.76
C LYS A 27 -0.71 3.81 -8.32
N SER A 28 0.23 3.94 -7.38
CA SER A 28 -0.04 4.06 -5.95
C SER A 28 -0.29 5.52 -5.57
N SER A 29 -1.02 5.76 -4.49
CA SER A 29 -1.29 7.11 -3.96
C SER A 29 -1.03 7.19 -2.47
N LEU A 30 -0.70 8.40 -2.02
CA LEU A 30 -0.56 8.73 -0.61
C LEU A 30 -1.45 9.92 -0.28
N GLU A 31 -2.39 9.71 0.63
CA GLU A 31 -3.34 10.72 1.06
C GLU A 31 -3.03 11.11 2.51
N CYS A 32 -2.53 12.33 2.69
CA CYS A 32 -2.24 12.91 3.99
C CYS A 32 -3.26 14.01 4.31
N PRO A 33 -3.66 14.20 5.59
CA PRO A 33 -4.43 15.37 5.98
C PRO A 33 -3.65 16.66 5.70
N LEU A 34 -4.36 17.71 5.30
CA LEU A 34 -3.77 19.02 4.95
C LEU A 34 -3.11 19.72 6.14
N SER A 35 -3.56 19.41 7.35
CA SER A 35 -3.01 19.96 8.59
C SER A 35 -3.10 18.93 9.70
N THR A 36 -2.15 19.01 10.63
CA THR A 36 -2.16 18.26 11.89
C THR A 36 -1.97 19.26 13.01
N PRO A 37 -2.53 19.01 14.22
CA PRO A 37 -2.19 19.83 15.38
C PRO A 37 -0.68 19.89 15.56
N GLY A 38 -0.13 21.05 15.93
CA GLY A 38 1.30 21.16 16.18
C GLY A 38 1.74 20.16 17.25
N SER A 39 2.81 19.40 17.00
CA SER A 39 3.28 18.22 17.76
C SER A 39 2.47 16.92 17.62
N GLY A 40 1.48 16.91 16.72
CA GLY A 40 0.67 15.74 16.41
C GLY A 40 1.39 14.68 15.57
N GLU A 41 0.75 13.54 15.49
CA GLU A 41 1.11 12.49 14.54
C GLU A 41 0.35 12.70 13.24
N LEU A 42 1.08 12.85 12.14
CA LEU A 42 0.54 12.82 10.79
C LEU A 42 0.33 11.36 10.40
N ILE A 43 -0.91 10.99 10.14
CA ILE A 43 -1.26 9.67 9.62
C ILE A 43 -1.72 9.84 8.18
N CYS A 44 -0.98 9.26 7.25
CA CYS A 44 -1.35 9.23 5.84
C CYS A 44 -1.86 7.83 5.47
N LYS A 45 -2.88 7.79 4.61
CA LYS A 45 -3.33 6.57 3.96
C LYS A 45 -2.46 6.30 2.75
N LEU A 46 -2.03 5.06 2.60
CA LEU A 46 -1.22 4.60 1.49
C LEU A 46 -2.03 3.55 0.70
N ASP A 47 -2.35 3.87 -0.54
CA ASP A 47 -2.99 2.95 -1.47
C ASP A 47 -1.93 2.40 -2.41
N LEU A 48 -1.51 1.15 -2.15
CA LEU A 48 -0.54 0.46 -2.99
C LEU A 48 -1.26 -0.26 -4.13
N ARG A 49 -0.86 0.08 -5.36
CA ARG A 49 -1.35 -0.57 -6.58
C ARG A 49 -0.21 -1.10 -7.42
N ASP A 50 -0.45 -2.21 -8.11
CA ASP A 50 0.49 -2.75 -9.08
C ASP A 50 0.44 -2.01 -10.43
N ALA A 51 1.24 -2.45 -11.39
CA ALA A 51 1.27 -1.86 -12.74
C ALA A 51 -0.08 -1.94 -13.48
N PHE A 52 -0.94 -2.88 -13.11
CA PHE A 52 -2.26 -3.12 -13.68
C PHE A 52 -3.38 -2.45 -12.86
N SER A 53 -3.02 -1.64 -11.87
CA SER A 53 -3.94 -0.92 -10.97
C SER A 53 -4.71 -1.82 -9.98
N ASN A 54 -4.30 -3.07 -9.79
CA ASN A 54 -4.84 -3.94 -8.74
C ASN A 54 -4.32 -3.50 -7.37
N LEU A 55 -5.12 -3.67 -6.33
CA LEU A 55 -4.65 -3.46 -4.95
C LEU A 55 -3.59 -4.51 -4.60
N VAL A 56 -2.49 -4.03 -4.04
CA VAL A 56 -1.43 -4.90 -3.51
C VAL A 56 -1.73 -5.16 -2.05
N LEU A 57 -1.66 -6.42 -1.62
CA LEU A 57 -1.92 -6.81 -0.23
C LEU A 57 -0.64 -6.88 0.62
N GLU A 58 0.53 -6.72 0.00
CA GLU A 58 1.84 -6.76 0.63
C GLU A 58 2.62 -5.46 0.35
N HIS A 59 3.39 -5.00 1.33
CA HIS A 59 4.21 -3.78 1.21
C HIS A 59 5.71 -4.10 1.13
N SER A 60 6.08 -5.34 0.82
CA SER A 60 7.49 -5.75 0.69
C SER A 60 8.19 -4.87 -0.34
N GLY A 61 9.28 -4.21 0.04
CA GLY A 61 10.03 -3.32 -0.87
C GLY A 61 9.50 -1.88 -0.97
N VAL A 62 8.44 -1.51 -0.26
CA VAL A 62 7.98 -0.12 -0.21
C VAL A 62 8.78 0.66 0.85
N LYS A 63 9.38 1.79 0.48
CA LYS A 63 9.99 2.75 1.40
C LYS A 63 9.30 4.11 1.29
N VAL A 64 8.81 4.60 2.41
CA VAL A 64 8.19 5.93 2.50
C VAL A 64 9.08 6.84 3.34
N TRP A 65 9.21 8.09 2.94
CA TRP A 65 9.99 9.09 3.69
C TRP A 65 9.39 10.48 3.57
N ILE A 66 9.65 11.30 4.58
CA ILE A 66 9.29 12.72 4.59
C ILE A 66 10.55 13.56 4.49
N LEU A 67 10.45 14.70 3.80
CA LEU A 67 11.44 15.77 3.78
C LEU A 67 10.94 16.91 4.66
N ASP A 68 11.70 17.20 5.70
CA ASP A 68 11.56 18.45 6.45
C ASP A 68 12.37 19.52 5.72
N LEU A 69 11.70 20.45 5.01
CA LEU A 69 12.38 21.51 4.26
C LEU A 69 13.04 22.53 5.19
N SER A 70 12.55 22.68 6.43
CA SER A 70 13.13 23.61 7.40
C SER A 70 14.50 23.14 7.91
N LYS A 71 14.73 21.81 7.92
CA LYS A 71 15.98 21.19 8.39
C LYS A 71 16.79 20.52 7.28
N GLY A 72 16.24 20.42 6.08
CA GLY A 72 16.81 19.64 4.98
C GLY A 72 16.96 18.14 5.29
N SER A 73 16.16 17.61 6.22
CA SER A 73 16.35 16.24 6.76
C SER A 73 15.29 15.28 6.21
N ARG A 74 15.73 14.04 5.91
CA ARG A 74 14.84 12.94 5.50
C ARG A 74 14.59 12.00 6.67
N SER A 75 13.31 11.72 6.94
CA SER A 75 12.92 10.71 7.92
C SER A 75 12.16 9.58 7.22
N PHE A 76 12.60 8.35 7.41
CA PHE A 76 11.93 7.17 6.89
C PHE A 76 10.75 6.80 7.79
N LEU A 77 9.62 6.49 7.16
CA LEU A 77 8.40 6.09 7.84
C LEU A 77 8.20 4.60 7.74
N SER A 78 7.71 4.00 8.82
CA SER A 78 7.23 2.63 8.81
C SER A 78 5.86 2.57 8.13
N VAL A 79 5.70 1.58 7.26
CA VAL A 79 4.39 1.22 6.70
C VAL A 79 3.74 0.23 7.65
N SER A 80 2.51 0.52 8.08
CA SER A 80 1.67 -0.39 8.85
C SER A 80 0.44 -0.75 8.05
N ARG A 81 -0.18 -1.91 8.36
CA ARG A 81 -1.42 -2.36 7.73
C ARG A 81 -2.50 -2.52 8.79
N ALA A 82 -3.69 -2.00 8.52
CA ALA A 82 -4.89 -2.33 9.29
C ALA A 82 -5.98 -2.81 8.33
N LYS A 83 -6.44 -4.05 8.50
CA LYS A 83 -7.32 -4.75 7.55
C LYS A 83 -6.70 -4.76 6.15
N ASP A 84 -7.27 -4.05 5.19
CA ASP A 84 -6.83 -3.98 3.79
C ASP A 84 -6.28 -2.61 3.38
N GLN A 85 -5.96 -1.76 4.36
CA GLN A 85 -5.42 -0.43 4.14
C GLN A 85 -4.02 -0.30 4.74
N PHE A 86 -3.09 0.26 3.98
CA PHE A 86 -1.79 0.67 4.50
C PHE A 86 -1.79 2.10 5.00
N TYR A 87 -0.98 2.34 6.02
CA TYR A 87 -0.81 3.63 6.66
C TYR A 87 0.67 3.90 6.87
N VAL A 88 1.02 5.17 6.89
CA VAL A 88 2.30 5.65 7.38
C VAL A 88 2.05 6.73 8.42
N ALA A 89 2.82 6.70 9.49
CA ALA A 89 2.73 7.66 10.56
C ALA A 89 4.04 8.43 10.69
N ALA A 90 3.96 9.74 10.86
CA ALA A 90 5.11 10.61 11.08
C ALA A 90 4.85 11.57 12.23
N LYS A 91 5.83 11.73 13.12
CA LYS A 91 5.80 12.83 14.10
C LYS A 91 6.13 14.12 13.38
N VAL A 92 5.21 15.07 13.42
CA VAL A 92 5.36 16.34 12.75
C VAL A 92 5.72 17.42 13.77
N PRO A 93 6.82 18.18 13.57
CA PRO A 93 7.17 19.26 14.48
C PRO A 93 6.09 20.34 14.49
N SER A 94 5.88 21.00 15.62
CA SER A 94 4.78 21.97 15.82
C SER A 94 4.79 23.19 14.89
N VAL A 95 5.88 23.39 14.15
CA VAL A 95 6.12 24.55 13.30
C VAL A 95 6.31 24.03 11.87
N THR A 96 5.21 23.77 11.16
CA THR A 96 5.26 23.24 9.80
C THR A 96 5.04 24.32 8.76
N GLU A 97 6.10 25.04 8.42
CA GLU A 97 6.24 25.56 7.07
C GLU A 97 7.13 24.58 6.29
N GLY A 98 6.51 23.78 5.41
CA GLY A 98 7.24 22.99 4.40
C GLY A 98 7.63 21.55 4.76
N LEU A 99 6.66 20.65 5.00
CA LEU A 99 6.90 19.20 4.85
C LEU A 99 6.47 18.71 3.47
N GLN A 100 7.32 17.88 2.87
CA GLN A 100 6.98 17.12 1.65
C GLN A 100 7.04 15.63 1.94
N VAL A 101 6.04 14.88 1.48
CA VAL A 101 5.98 13.43 1.66
C VAL A 101 6.27 12.73 0.34
N HIS A 102 7.18 11.75 0.37
CA HIS A 102 7.61 11.00 -0.80
C HIS A 102 7.45 9.50 -0.57
N VAL A 103 6.93 8.82 -1.60
CA VAL A 103 6.81 7.36 -1.64
C VAL A 103 7.78 6.82 -2.68
N GLN A 104 8.65 5.91 -2.28
CA GLN A 104 9.52 5.17 -3.17
C GLN A 104 9.19 3.68 -3.10
N VAL A 105 8.73 3.13 -4.22
CA VAL A 105 8.49 1.69 -4.32
C VAL A 105 9.70 1.04 -4.99
N PHE A 106 10.39 0.15 -4.28
CA PHE A 106 11.39 -0.72 -4.87
C PHE A 106 10.69 -1.96 -5.38
N GLY A 107 10.84 -2.22 -6.67
CA GLY A 107 10.45 -3.52 -7.20
C GLY A 107 11.29 -4.59 -6.51
N SER A 108 10.68 -5.51 -5.75
CA SER A 108 11.36 -6.74 -5.38
C SER A 108 11.70 -7.46 -6.68
N LYS A 109 12.99 -7.56 -6.99
CA LYS A 109 13.47 -8.36 -8.12
C LYS A 109 13.01 -9.79 -7.84
N LEU A 110 12.04 -10.28 -8.61
CA LEU A 110 11.69 -11.70 -8.62
C LEU A 110 12.97 -12.45 -9.01
N GLY A 111 13.52 -13.20 -8.05
CA GLY A 111 14.60 -14.18 -8.29
C GLY A 111 14.02 -15.46 -8.88
#